data_AF-A0A2T0VUH0-F1
#
_entry.id   AF-A0A2T0VUH0-F1
#
_cell.length_a   1.000
_cell.length_b   1.000
_cell.length_c   1.000
_cell.angle_alpha   90.00
_cell.angle_beta   90.00
_cell.angle_gamma   90.00
#
_symmetry.space_group_name_H-M   'P 1'
#
loop_
_entity.id
_entity.type
_entity.pdbx_description
1 polymer ?
#
loop_
_entity_poly.entity_id
_entity_poly.type
_entity_poly.pdbx_seq_one_letter_code
_entity_poly.pdbx_strand_id
1 'polypeptide(L)'
;MTVVNTCPDSTALWCVNKPANSAAGTDPSLPQKIVPCFTPGTAIATPRGEILVEDLKVGARVLTRDNGIRHINWVGHKSVTTDDLKTTPGIRPIFIKAGALGDGLPERDMLVSPYHRVLIVSEMAQMYFEQNEVLVYAKDLTKIDGVKIGAPQDLTYVHFMCEHHEVVLSNGTWTETFQPGDYSLRGVDEDQREELFQLFPQLATMEGLKQYRAARKTLQRKETKVLFKS
;
A
#
# COMPACT_ATOMS: atom_id res chain seq x y z
N MET A 1 23.79 -35.38 -1.61
CA MET A 1 22.85 -34.97 -2.67
C MET A 1 22.58 -33.50 -2.49
N THR A 2 23.32 -32.66 -3.21
CA THR A 2 23.21 -31.20 -3.16
C THR A 2 22.18 -30.80 -4.21
N VAL A 3 21.02 -30.31 -3.79
CA VAL A 3 20.05 -29.71 -4.72
C VAL A 3 20.47 -28.26 -4.92
N VAL A 4 21.25 -28.03 -5.97
CA VAL A 4 21.43 -26.70 -6.54
C VAL A 4 20.11 -26.31 -7.21
N ASN A 5 19.33 -25.44 -6.56
CA ASN A 5 18.21 -24.78 -7.21
C ASN A 5 18.78 -23.77 -8.21
N THR A 6 18.92 -24.19 -9.46
CA THR A 6 19.26 -23.32 -10.59
C THR A 6 18.01 -22.54 -11.01
N CYS A 7 18.10 -21.20 -10.95
CA CYS A 7 17.13 -20.24 -11.52
C CYS A 7 16.88 -20.61 -13.01
N PRO A 8 15.64 -20.88 -13.45
CA PRO A 8 15.40 -21.43 -14.79
C PRO A 8 15.61 -20.42 -15.93
N ASP A 9 15.60 -19.11 -15.67
CA ASP A 9 15.66 -18.10 -16.72
C ASP A 9 16.32 -16.78 -16.26
N SER A 10 17.23 -16.28 -17.11
CA SER A 10 18.01 -15.06 -16.91
C SER A 10 17.21 -13.75 -17.11
N THR A 11 15.89 -13.84 -17.26
CA THR A 11 14.95 -12.72 -17.42
C THR A 11 14.29 -12.27 -16.11
N ALA A 12 14.50 -13.01 -15.02
CA ALA A 12 14.02 -12.63 -13.70
C ALA A 12 14.78 -11.40 -13.17
N LEU A 13 14.06 -10.30 -12.94
CA LEU A 13 14.60 -9.03 -12.41
C LEU A 13 15.34 -9.15 -11.06
N TRP A 14 15.25 -10.30 -10.39
CA TRP A 14 15.88 -10.57 -9.09
C TRP A 14 17.09 -11.52 -9.18
N CYS A 15 17.33 -12.19 -10.32
CA CYS A 15 18.48 -13.11 -10.50
C CYS A 15 19.79 -12.36 -10.87
N VAL A 16 19.79 -11.03 -11.03
CA VAL A 16 21.02 -10.28 -11.36
C VAL A 16 21.71 -9.74 -10.09
N ASN A 17 22.88 -10.35 -9.81
CA ASN A 17 23.91 -10.03 -8.81
C ASN A 17 23.85 -10.73 -7.44
N LYS A 18 24.25 -12.01 -7.42
CA LYS A 18 25.08 -12.54 -6.33
C LYS A 18 26.55 -12.52 -6.76
N PRO A 19 27.40 -11.59 -6.30
CA PRO A 19 28.81 -11.92 -6.16
C PRO A 19 28.94 -12.94 -5.03
N ALA A 20 29.60 -14.05 -5.32
CA ALA A 20 29.96 -15.03 -4.32
C ALA A 20 30.90 -14.39 -3.29
N ASN A 21 30.56 -14.54 -2.01
CA ASN A 21 31.39 -14.21 -0.85
C ASN A 21 31.48 -12.72 -0.49
N SER A 22 30.50 -12.21 0.26
CA SER A 22 30.71 -11.13 1.25
C SER A 22 29.60 -11.16 2.28
N ALA A 23 29.96 -10.92 3.55
CA ALA A 23 29.06 -10.86 4.69
C ALA A 23 27.85 -9.95 4.39
N ALA A 24 26.68 -10.35 4.87
CA ALA A 24 25.41 -9.64 4.71
C ALA A 24 25.49 -8.21 5.28
N GLY A 25 25.99 -7.28 4.47
CA GLY A 25 25.81 -5.85 4.64
C GLY A 25 24.56 -5.44 3.87
N THR A 26 23.45 -5.25 4.57
CA THR A 26 22.32 -4.49 4.02
C THR A 26 22.81 -3.10 3.67
N ASP A 27 22.84 -2.78 2.37
CA ASP A 27 23.12 -1.42 1.88
C ASP A 27 22.08 -0.44 2.47
N PRO A 28 22.48 0.50 3.33
CA PRO A 28 21.57 1.43 4.00
C PRO A 28 21.02 2.52 3.07
N SER A 29 21.43 2.57 1.80
CA SER A 29 21.04 3.63 0.86
C SER A 29 19.77 3.33 0.05
N LEU A 30 19.28 2.09 0.07
CA LEU A 30 18.01 1.74 -0.57
C LEU A 30 16.86 1.97 0.42
N PRO A 31 15.92 2.89 0.14
CA PRO A 31 14.74 3.01 0.98
C PRO A 31 14.04 1.66 0.96
N GLN A 32 13.97 0.99 2.11
CA GLN A 32 13.06 -0.12 2.31
C GLN A 32 11.66 0.44 2.07
N LYS A 33 11.18 0.31 0.83
CA LYS A 33 9.90 0.86 0.40
C LYS A 33 8.84 0.09 1.15
N ILE A 34 8.31 0.64 2.23
CA ILE A 34 7.13 0.05 2.84
C ILE A 34 6.00 0.05 1.82
N VAL A 35 5.40 -1.12 1.71
CA VAL A 35 4.22 -1.40 0.91
C VAL A 35 3.04 -0.55 1.42
N PRO A 36 2.08 -0.14 0.59
CA PRO A 36 0.81 0.43 1.07
C PRO A 36 0.10 -0.51 2.06
N CYS A 37 -0.09 -0.10 3.32
CA CYS A 37 -0.73 -0.92 4.37
C CYS A 37 -1.71 -0.12 5.22
N PHE A 38 -2.70 -0.85 5.72
CA PHE A 38 -3.58 -0.46 6.80
C PHE A 38 -2.95 -0.79 8.14
N THR A 39 -3.55 -0.30 9.22
CA THR A 39 -3.21 -0.68 10.59
C THR A 39 -4.44 -1.28 11.30
N PRO A 40 -4.26 -2.06 12.38
CA PRO A 40 -5.36 -2.72 13.07
C PRO A 40 -6.38 -1.70 13.58
N GLY A 41 -7.64 -2.09 13.62
CA GLY A 41 -8.77 -1.19 13.91
C GLY A 41 -9.28 -0.41 12.69
N THR A 42 -8.63 -0.51 11.52
CA THR A 42 -9.19 0.02 10.27
C THR A 42 -10.39 -0.83 9.85
N ALA A 43 -11.56 -0.23 9.76
CA ALA A 43 -12.78 -0.90 9.32
C ALA A 43 -12.93 -0.84 7.81
N ILE A 44 -13.09 -1.99 7.16
CA ILE A 44 -13.25 -2.14 5.71
C ILE A 44 -14.70 -2.49 5.40
N ALA A 45 -15.34 -1.74 4.51
CA ALA A 45 -16.72 -1.98 4.14
C ALA A 45 -16.86 -3.29 3.35
N THR A 46 -17.79 -4.14 3.81
CA THR A 46 -18.17 -5.38 3.13
C THR A 46 -19.68 -5.39 2.85
N PRO A 47 -20.17 -6.30 2.00
CA PRO A 47 -21.62 -6.41 1.74
C PRO A 47 -22.46 -6.73 2.98
N ARG A 48 -21.85 -7.16 4.09
CA ARG A 48 -22.52 -7.54 5.35
C ARG A 48 -22.26 -6.54 6.49
N GLY A 49 -21.70 -5.38 6.18
CA GLY A 49 -21.25 -4.40 7.17
C GLY A 49 -19.73 -4.28 7.18
N GLU A 50 -19.19 -3.48 8.11
CA GLU A 50 -17.75 -3.29 8.22
C GLU A 50 -17.07 -4.47 8.93
N ILE A 51 -15.89 -4.84 8.46
CA ILE A 51 -15.01 -5.83 9.12
C ILE A 51 -13.65 -5.17 9.35
N LEU A 52 -13.05 -5.39 10.52
CA LEU A 52 -11.72 -4.89 10.82
C LEU A 52 -10.67 -5.55 9.92
N VAL A 53 -9.66 -4.78 9.51
CA VAL A 53 -8.68 -5.24 8.52
C VAL A 53 -7.88 -6.46 8.99
N GLU A 54 -7.60 -6.56 10.30
CA GLU A 54 -6.94 -7.70 10.93
C GLU A 54 -7.77 -9.00 10.89
N ASP A 55 -9.10 -8.87 10.79
CA ASP A 55 -10.04 -9.98 10.73
C ASP A 55 -10.32 -10.45 9.30
N LEU A 56 -9.89 -9.69 8.29
CA LEU A 56 -10.05 -10.07 6.89
C LEU A 56 -9.26 -11.35 6.57
N LYS A 57 -9.85 -12.17 5.71
CA LYS A 57 -9.27 -13.43 5.23
C LYS A 57 -9.41 -13.50 3.70
N VAL A 58 -8.54 -14.29 3.08
CA VAL A 58 -8.67 -14.62 1.66
C VAL A 58 -10.06 -15.21 1.38
N GLY A 59 -10.67 -14.78 0.29
CA GLY A 59 -12.05 -15.09 -0.09
C GLY A 59 -13.11 -14.18 0.53
N ALA A 60 -12.75 -13.30 1.49
CA ALA A 60 -13.68 -12.28 1.97
C ALA A 60 -14.05 -11.30 0.84
N ARG A 61 -15.25 -10.72 0.93
CA ARG A 61 -15.78 -9.78 -0.06
C ARG A 61 -15.74 -8.36 0.47
N VAL A 62 -15.23 -7.43 -0.32
CA VAL A 62 -15.14 -6.01 0.01
C VAL A 62 -15.91 -5.17 -1.01
N LEU A 63 -16.44 -4.03 -0.56
CA LEU A 63 -17.04 -3.04 -1.44
C LEU A 63 -15.92 -2.25 -2.13
N THR A 64 -15.95 -2.20 -3.46
CA THR A 64 -15.03 -1.37 -4.25
C THR A 64 -15.77 -0.27 -4.98
N ARG A 65 -15.05 0.81 -5.31
CA ARG A 65 -15.61 2.01 -5.94
C ARG A 65 -16.09 1.76 -7.37
N ASP A 66 -15.30 1.02 -8.15
CA ASP A 66 -15.46 0.95 -9.61
C ASP A 66 -16.10 -0.37 -10.07
N ASN A 67 -15.77 -1.45 -9.37
CA ASN A 67 -16.02 -2.80 -9.85
C ASN A 67 -17.09 -3.52 -9.01
N GLY A 68 -17.76 -2.80 -8.11
CA GLY A 68 -18.74 -3.37 -7.19
C GLY A 68 -18.07 -4.25 -6.13
N ILE A 69 -18.65 -5.41 -5.84
CA ILE A 69 -18.12 -6.28 -4.79
C ILE A 69 -17.00 -7.16 -5.37
N ARG A 70 -15.85 -7.21 -4.69
CA ARG A 70 -14.70 -8.03 -5.10
C ARG A 70 -14.16 -8.90 -3.98
N HIS A 71 -13.53 -10.00 -4.35
CA HIS A 71 -12.91 -10.93 -3.42
C HIS A 71 -11.48 -10.50 -3.11
N ILE A 72 -11.10 -10.67 -1.84
CA ILE A 72 -9.73 -10.61 -1.40
C ILE A 72 -9.04 -11.89 -1.83
N ASN A 73 -7.94 -11.75 -2.56
CA ASN A 73 -7.17 -12.86 -3.10
C ASN A 73 -5.88 -13.13 -2.30
N TRP A 74 -5.43 -12.15 -1.51
CA TRP A 74 -4.27 -12.30 -0.64
C TRP A 74 -4.34 -11.32 0.53
N VAL A 75 -3.79 -11.71 1.68
CA VAL A 75 -3.63 -10.86 2.87
C VAL A 75 -2.23 -11.07 3.45
N GLY A 76 -1.47 -10.00 3.62
CA GLY A 76 -0.14 -10.01 4.22
C GLY A 76 -0.05 -9.13 5.46
N HIS A 77 0.92 -9.42 6.32
CA HIS A 77 1.10 -8.74 7.61
C HIS A 77 2.58 -8.44 7.85
N LYS A 78 2.89 -7.24 8.32
CA LYS A 78 4.27 -6.86 8.66
C LYS A 78 4.29 -6.15 10.01
N SER A 79 4.81 -6.83 11.03
CA SER A 79 5.00 -6.23 12.35
C SER A 79 6.22 -5.31 12.33
N VAL A 80 6.07 -4.12 12.92
CA VAL A 80 7.15 -3.15 13.11
C VAL A 80 7.19 -2.75 14.57
N THR A 81 8.39 -2.71 15.13
CA THR A 81 8.60 -2.30 16.52
C THR A 81 8.79 -0.79 16.62
N THR A 82 8.61 -0.26 17.82
CA THR A 82 8.89 1.13 18.16
C THR A 82 10.31 1.52 17.78
N ASP A 83 11.27 0.62 17.95
CA ASP A 83 12.67 0.88 17.62
C ASP A 83 12.91 0.89 16.11
N ASP A 84 12.24 0.04 15.33
CA ASP A 84 12.23 0.14 13.86
C ASP A 84 11.69 1.51 13.40
N LEU A 85 10.60 1.98 14.02
CA LEU A 85 9.97 3.25 13.71
C LEU A 85 10.82 4.47 14.12
N LYS A 86 11.61 4.34 15.19
CA LYS A 86 12.56 5.38 15.61
C LYS A 86 13.76 5.45 14.66
N THR A 87 14.36 4.31 14.35
CA THR A 87 15.56 4.18 13.51
C THR A 87 15.27 4.46 12.03
N THR A 88 14.04 4.18 11.59
CA THR A 88 13.59 4.41 10.21
C THR A 88 12.37 5.33 10.20
N PRO A 89 12.53 6.67 10.26
CA PRO A 89 11.39 7.59 10.30
C PRO A 89 10.46 7.51 9.08
N GLY A 90 10.99 7.08 7.93
CA GLY A 90 10.23 6.96 6.67
C GLY A 90 9.15 5.87 6.67
N ILE A 91 9.10 5.05 7.72
CA ILE A 91 8.12 3.97 7.88
C ILE A 91 7.06 4.24 8.96
N ARG A 92 7.11 5.40 9.60
CA ARG A 92 6.12 5.79 10.62
C ARG A 92 4.75 5.98 10.00
N PRO A 93 3.67 5.50 10.62
CA PRO A 93 2.34 5.63 10.06
C PRO A 93 1.94 7.11 9.96
N ILE A 94 1.02 7.41 9.06
CA ILE A 94 0.36 8.70 8.96
C ILE A 94 -0.97 8.61 9.67
N PHE A 95 -1.14 9.48 10.66
CA PHE A 95 -2.39 9.68 11.36
C PHE A 95 -3.23 10.70 10.60
N ILE A 96 -4.46 10.32 10.28
CA ILE A 96 -5.47 11.18 9.66
C ILE A 96 -6.62 11.27 10.66
N LYS A 97 -6.83 12.47 11.21
CA LYS A 97 -7.93 12.72 12.15
C LYS A 97 -9.28 12.58 11.45
N ALA A 98 -10.30 12.14 12.18
CA ALA A 98 -11.68 12.19 11.72
C ALA A 98 -12.04 13.59 11.16
N GLY A 99 -12.67 13.62 10.00
CA GLY A 99 -13.05 14.85 9.29
C GLY A 99 -11.93 15.65 8.61
N ALA A 100 -10.66 15.23 8.72
CA ALA A 100 -9.52 15.99 8.18
C ALA A 100 -9.51 16.10 6.65
N LEU A 101 -10.13 15.17 5.93
CA LEU A 101 -10.13 15.13 4.46
C LEU A 101 -11.32 15.87 3.82
N GLY A 102 -12.14 16.54 4.62
CA GLY A 102 -13.36 17.24 4.15
C GLY A 102 -14.62 16.37 4.27
N ASP A 103 -15.79 17.01 4.25
CA ASP A 103 -17.12 16.36 4.28
C ASP A 103 -17.33 15.34 5.42
N GLY A 104 -16.63 15.52 6.55
CA GLY A 104 -16.70 14.60 7.68
C GLY A 104 -15.86 13.31 7.50
N LEU A 105 -14.98 13.26 6.50
CA LEU A 105 -14.11 12.12 6.21
C LEU A 105 -12.67 12.30 6.72
N PRO A 106 -11.99 11.23 7.16
CA PRO A 106 -12.56 9.93 7.49
C PRO A 106 -13.58 10.04 8.63
N GLU A 107 -14.50 9.08 8.72
CA GLU A 107 -15.54 9.08 9.77
C GLU A 107 -14.98 8.84 11.17
N ARG A 108 -13.76 8.28 11.24
CA ARG A 108 -13.02 8.01 12.47
C ARG A 108 -11.53 8.21 12.23
N ASP A 109 -10.79 8.41 13.31
CA ASP A 109 -9.33 8.50 13.24
C ASP A 109 -8.75 7.24 12.57
N MET A 110 -7.78 7.43 11.68
CA MET A 110 -7.15 6.33 10.95
C MET A 110 -5.63 6.47 10.93
N LEU A 111 -4.96 5.32 10.94
CA LEU A 111 -3.52 5.18 10.79
C LEU A 111 -3.24 4.31 9.57
N VAL A 112 -2.44 4.82 8.65
CA VAL A 112 -2.06 4.12 7.42
C VAL A 112 -0.57 4.29 7.16
N SER A 113 0.03 3.41 6.37
CA SER A 113 1.44 3.56 6.03
C SER A 113 1.70 4.81 5.17
N PRO A 114 2.91 5.39 5.20
CA PRO A 114 3.27 6.61 4.44
C PRO A 114 2.94 6.56 2.94
N TYR A 115 3.07 5.39 2.35
CA TYR A 115 2.88 5.16 0.92
C TYR A 115 1.49 4.61 0.60
N HIS A 116 0.60 4.48 1.59
CA HIS A 116 -0.80 4.18 1.33
C HIS A 116 -1.44 5.33 0.57
N ARG A 117 -2.14 5.01 -0.53
CA ARG A 117 -2.83 6.01 -1.35
C ARG A 117 -4.29 6.18 -0.91
N VAL A 118 -4.64 7.42 -0.67
CA VAL A 118 -6.00 7.87 -0.34
C VAL A 118 -6.59 8.54 -1.58
N LEU A 119 -7.83 8.24 -1.90
CA LEU A 119 -8.55 8.87 -2.99
C LEU A 119 -8.97 10.28 -2.56
N ILE A 120 -8.57 11.28 -3.33
CA ILE A 120 -8.96 12.67 -3.16
C ILE A 120 -9.83 13.07 -4.33
N VAL A 121 -11.02 13.59 -4.02
CA VAL A 121 -11.92 14.22 -4.98
C VAL A 121 -11.66 15.72 -4.93
N SER A 122 -11.34 16.35 -6.06
CA SER A 122 -11.00 17.77 -6.07
C SER A 122 -11.24 18.40 -7.44
N GLU A 123 -11.90 19.57 -7.47
CA GLU A 123 -12.02 20.40 -8.67
C GLU A 123 -10.64 20.84 -9.20
N MET A 124 -9.67 21.06 -8.30
CA MET A 124 -8.28 21.35 -8.70
C MET A 124 -7.65 20.16 -9.42
N ALA A 125 -7.97 18.93 -9.00
CA ALA A 125 -7.49 17.75 -9.71
C ALA A 125 -8.05 17.70 -11.14
N GLN A 126 -9.32 18.09 -11.33
CA GLN A 126 -9.93 18.19 -12.65
C GLN A 126 -9.24 19.25 -13.52
N MET A 127 -8.96 20.43 -12.96
CA MET A 127 -8.30 21.52 -13.70
C MET A 127 -6.86 21.20 -14.11
N TYR A 128 -6.08 20.57 -13.22
CA TYR A 128 -4.64 20.35 -13.45
C TYR A 128 -4.30 18.99 -14.08
N PHE A 129 -5.16 17.98 -13.89
CA PHE A 129 -4.88 16.61 -14.32
C PHE A 129 -5.97 15.99 -15.18
N GLU A 130 -7.05 16.73 -15.48
CA GLU A 130 -8.23 16.22 -16.21
C GLU A 130 -8.85 14.99 -15.53
N GLN A 131 -8.75 14.91 -14.20
CA GLN A 131 -9.29 13.83 -13.38
C GLN A 131 -9.96 14.41 -12.14
N ASN A 132 -11.24 14.14 -11.94
CA ASN A 132 -11.95 14.53 -10.71
C ASN A 132 -11.46 13.78 -9.46
N GLU A 133 -10.86 12.60 -9.67
CA GLU A 133 -10.44 11.70 -8.61
C GLU A 133 -8.99 11.28 -8.81
N VAL A 134 -8.18 11.46 -7.77
CA VAL A 134 -6.75 11.12 -7.82
C VAL A 134 -6.32 10.40 -6.56
N LEU A 135 -5.34 9.53 -6.70
CA LEU A 135 -4.72 8.84 -5.57
C LEU A 135 -3.53 9.66 -5.06
N VAL A 136 -3.51 9.94 -3.75
CA VAL A 136 -2.45 10.71 -3.09
C VAL A 136 -1.85 9.90 -1.96
N TYR A 137 -0.52 9.84 -1.90
CA TYR A 137 0.19 9.20 -0.80
C TYR A 137 -0.11 9.90 0.53
N ALA A 138 -0.42 9.13 1.57
CA ALA A 138 -0.74 9.65 2.90
C ALA A 138 0.34 10.58 3.44
N LYS A 139 1.63 10.29 3.23
CA LYS A 139 2.74 11.16 3.67
C LYS A 139 2.73 12.55 3.05
N ASP A 140 2.13 12.68 1.87
CA ASP A 140 2.04 13.94 1.13
C ASP A 140 0.76 14.74 1.50
N LEU A 141 -0.15 14.14 2.30
CA LEU A 141 -1.32 14.78 2.91
C LEU A 141 -1.00 15.51 4.22
N THR A 142 0.22 15.41 4.76
CA THR A 142 0.65 16.03 6.04
C THR A 142 0.61 17.57 6.07
N LYS A 143 0.15 18.19 4.98
CA LYS A 143 -0.11 19.63 4.86
C LYS A 143 -1.56 20.00 5.19
N ILE A 144 -2.45 19.01 5.21
CA ILE A 144 -3.85 19.18 5.58
C ILE A 144 -3.93 19.23 7.11
N ASP A 145 -4.71 20.16 7.65
CA ASP A 145 -4.92 20.23 9.08
C ASP A 145 -5.56 18.94 9.61
N GLY A 146 -5.07 18.45 10.75
CA GLY A 146 -5.47 17.14 11.29
C GLY A 146 -4.76 15.93 10.68
N VAL A 147 -3.88 16.09 9.67
CA VAL A 147 -3.03 15.01 9.15
C VAL A 147 -1.58 15.17 9.62
N LYS A 148 -1.04 14.16 10.30
CA LYS A 148 0.31 14.22 10.88
C LYS A 148 1.02 12.87 10.86
N ILE A 149 2.34 12.89 11.06
CA ILE A 149 3.10 11.66 11.31
C ILE A 149 2.70 11.12 12.69
N GLY A 150 2.35 9.84 12.73
CA GLY A 150 1.99 9.13 13.95
C GLY A 150 3.17 8.93 14.89
N ALA A 151 2.87 8.67 16.16
CA ALA A 151 3.89 8.33 17.15
C ALA A 151 4.54 6.98 16.80
N PRO A 152 5.85 6.79 17.09
CA PRO A 152 6.49 5.49 16.95
C PRO A 152 5.96 4.56 18.07
N GLN A 153 5.05 3.66 17.71
CA GLN A 153 4.49 2.64 18.59
C GLN A 153 4.46 1.32 17.82
N ASP A 154 4.64 0.21 18.54
CA ASP A 154 4.55 -1.14 17.97
C ASP A 154 3.21 -1.29 17.24
N LEU A 155 3.26 -1.76 15.99
CA LEU A 155 2.06 -1.99 15.19
C LEU A 155 2.29 -3.08 14.15
N THR A 156 1.19 -3.65 13.67
CA THR A 156 1.20 -4.59 12.54
C THR A 156 0.57 -3.94 11.34
N TYR A 157 1.36 -3.73 10.29
CA TYR A 157 0.85 -3.31 9.00
C TYR A 157 0.13 -4.46 8.31
N VAL A 158 -1.09 -4.20 7.81
CA VAL A 158 -1.91 -5.21 7.11
C VAL A 158 -2.09 -4.79 5.66
N HIS A 159 -1.87 -5.74 4.76
CA HIS A 159 -2.00 -5.58 3.31
C HIS A 159 -3.04 -6.56 2.81
N PHE A 160 -3.86 -6.16 1.86
CA PHE A 160 -4.64 -7.13 1.12
C PHE A 160 -4.75 -6.73 -0.35
N MET A 161 -4.89 -7.74 -1.21
CA MET A 161 -4.95 -7.59 -2.66
C MET A 161 -6.22 -8.25 -3.18
N CYS A 162 -6.85 -7.65 -4.18
CA CYS A 162 -7.93 -8.26 -4.95
C CYS A 162 -7.39 -8.78 -6.30
N GLU A 163 -8.26 -9.32 -7.15
CA GLU A 163 -7.88 -9.74 -8.50
C GLU A 163 -7.29 -8.59 -9.34
N HIS A 164 -7.87 -7.40 -9.16
CA HIS A 164 -7.34 -6.15 -9.68
C HIS A 164 -6.96 -5.23 -8.53
N HIS A 165 -6.26 -4.15 -8.86
CA HIS A 165 -6.06 -3.08 -7.89
C HIS A 165 -7.37 -2.28 -7.79
N GLU A 166 -7.90 -2.20 -6.58
CA GLU A 166 -9.21 -1.66 -6.29
C GLU A 166 -9.09 -0.43 -5.37
N VAL A 167 -10.13 0.40 -5.38
CA VAL A 167 -10.35 1.43 -4.36
C VAL A 167 -11.46 0.94 -3.45
N VAL A 168 -11.17 0.78 -2.17
CA VAL A 168 -12.05 0.24 -1.14
C VAL A 168 -12.46 1.33 -0.15
N LEU A 169 -13.61 1.15 0.49
CA LEU A 169 -14.07 2.05 1.54
C LEU A 169 -13.50 1.59 2.90
N SER A 170 -12.64 2.42 3.48
CA SER A 170 -12.00 2.19 4.78
C SER A 170 -12.25 3.35 5.74
N ASN A 171 -12.82 3.08 6.92
CA ASN A 171 -13.18 4.13 7.89
C ASN A 171 -13.99 5.30 7.27
N GLY A 172 -14.88 5.01 6.32
CA GLY A 172 -15.65 5.99 5.56
C GLY A 172 -14.90 6.70 4.42
N THR A 173 -13.60 6.48 4.26
CA THR A 173 -12.77 7.09 3.21
C THR A 173 -12.36 6.09 2.15
N TRP A 174 -12.28 6.53 0.89
CA TRP A 174 -11.80 5.70 -0.22
C TRP A 174 -10.26 5.59 -0.22
N THR A 175 -9.74 4.38 -0.12
CA THR A 175 -8.30 4.08 -0.14
C THR A 175 -7.99 2.91 -1.06
N GLU A 176 -6.73 2.72 -1.42
CA GLU A 176 -6.34 1.63 -2.31
C GLU A 176 -6.27 0.25 -1.62
N THR A 177 -6.39 -0.81 -2.41
CA THR A 177 -5.83 -2.13 -2.07
C THR A 177 -4.36 -2.20 -2.46
N PHE A 178 -3.65 -3.26 -2.06
CA PHE A 178 -2.27 -3.47 -2.50
C PHE A 178 -2.17 -3.55 -4.04
N GLN A 179 -1.21 -2.81 -4.62
CA GLN A 179 -0.89 -2.85 -6.04
C GLN A 179 0.56 -3.33 -6.25
N PRO A 180 0.80 -4.56 -6.69
CA PRO A 180 2.16 -5.11 -6.81
C PRO A 180 3.01 -4.44 -7.91
N GLY A 181 2.36 -3.82 -8.91
CA GLY A 181 3.00 -3.22 -10.09
C GLY A 181 3.86 -1.97 -9.87
N ASP A 182 3.93 -1.39 -8.65
CA ASP A 182 4.61 -0.11 -8.37
C ASP A 182 6.01 -0.26 -7.70
N TYR A 183 6.62 -1.44 -7.79
CA TYR A 183 7.84 -1.84 -7.06
C TYR A 183 7.67 -2.09 -5.55
N SER A 184 6.45 -2.06 -5.03
CA SER A 184 6.14 -2.37 -3.62
C SER A 184 6.48 -3.80 -3.21
N LEU A 185 6.55 -4.77 -4.14
CA LEU A 185 6.98 -6.15 -3.84
C LEU A 185 8.32 -6.24 -3.09
N ARG A 186 9.22 -5.26 -3.25
CA ARG A 186 10.50 -5.21 -2.53
C ARG A 186 10.34 -4.95 -1.02
N GLY A 187 9.22 -4.37 -0.60
CA GLY A 187 8.91 -4.09 0.80
C GLY A 187 8.16 -5.19 1.53
N VAL A 188 7.61 -6.16 0.77
CA VAL A 188 7.01 -7.38 1.28
C VAL A 188 8.12 -8.29 1.77
N ASP A 189 7.93 -8.91 2.93
CA ASP A 189 8.88 -9.87 3.51
C ASP A 189 9.07 -11.08 2.58
N GLU A 190 10.22 -11.75 2.67
CA GLU A 190 10.60 -12.79 1.70
C GLU A 190 9.57 -13.92 1.61
N ASP A 191 9.17 -14.49 2.75
CA ASP A 191 8.16 -15.57 2.81
C ASP A 191 6.81 -15.16 2.19
N GLN A 192 6.35 -13.94 2.49
CA GLN A 192 5.09 -13.39 1.95
C GLN A 192 5.18 -13.07 0.45
N ARG A 193 6.38 -12.69 -0.02
CA ARG A 193 6.64 -12.45 -1.44
C ARG A 193 6.68 -13.76 -2.21
N GLU A 194 7.30 -14.79 -1.64
CA GLU A 194 7.26 -16.15 -2.18
C GLU A 194 5.83 -16.66 -2.27
N GLU A 195 5.03 -16.47 -1.21
CA GLU A 195 3.60 -16.78 -1.22
C GLU A 195 2.86 -16.03 -2.34
N LEU A 196 3.09 -14.71 -2.48
CA LEU A 196 2.53 -13.92 -3.58
C LEU A 196 2.92 -14.46 -4.95
N PHE A 197 4.16 -14.90 -5.15
CA PHE A 197 4.61 -15.47 -6.42
C PHE A 197 4.06 -16.88 -6.66
N GLN A 198 3.82 -17.68 -5.62
CA GLN A 198 3.15 -18.97 -5.74
C GLN A 198 1.68 -18.81 -6.11
N LEU A 199 0.98 -17.84 -5.50
CA LEU A 199 -0.43 -17.57 -5.76
C LEU A 199 -0.66 -16.81 -7.07
N PHE A 200 0.25 -15.91 -7.43
CA PHE A 200 0.19 -15.08 -8.65
C PHE A 200 1.53 -15.12 -9.40
N PRO A 201 1.84 -16.24 -10.10
CA PRO A 201 3.11 -16.41 -10.82
C PRO A 201 3.42 -15.29 -11.82
N GLN A 202 2.38 -14.67 -12.39
CA GLN A 202 2.51 -13.53 -13.30
C GLN A 202 3.25 -12.34 -12.67
N LEU A 203 3.16 -12.14 -11.34
CA LEU A 203 3.83 -11.04 -10.63
C LEU A 203 5.36 -11.17 -10.64
N ALA A 204 5.90 -12.36 -10.93
CA ALA A 204 7.33 -12.58 -11.10
C ALA A 204 7.89 -11.96 -12.40
N THR A 205 7.02 -11.56 -13.33
CA THR A 205 7.39 -11.02 -14.64
C THR A 205 7.06 -9.53 -14.76
N MET A 206 7.83 -8.77 -15.54
CA MET A 206 7.50 -7.37 -15.84
C MET A 206 6.16 -7.21 -16.55
N GLU A 207 5.77 -8.20 -17.34
CA GLU A 207 4.51 -8.16 -18.09
C GLU A 207 3.31 -8.35 -17.17
N GLY A 208 3.34 -9.34 -16.27
CA GLY A 208 2.28 -9.51 -15.27
C GLY A 208 2.18 -8.34 -14.30
N LEU A 209 3.30 -7.71 -13.92
CA LEU A 209 3.27 -6.47 -13.12
C LEU A 209 2.58 -5.31 -13.87
N LYS A 210 2.78 -5.18 -15.19
CA LYS A 210 2.13 -4.16 -16.02
C LYS A 210 0.63 -4.39 -16.19
N GLN A 211 0.15 -5.62 -16.00
CA GLN A 211 -1.28 -5.94 -16.05
C GLN A 211 -2.03 -5.42 -14.81
N TYR A 212 -1.37 -5.29 -13.65
CA TYR A 212 -1.92 -4.64 -12.47
C TYR A 212 -1.86 -3.11 -12.57
N ARG A 213 -2.78 -2.54 -13.35
CA ARG A 213 -2.89 -1.09 -13.55
C ARG A 213 -3.44 -0.39 -12.31
N ALA A 214 -3.02 0.86 -12.10
CA ALA A 214 -3.56 1.68 -11.03
C ALA A 214 -5.04 2.00 -11.32
N ALA A 215 -5.92 1.94 -10.31
CA ALA A 215 -7.35 2.21 -10.47
C ALA A 215 -7.62 3.69 -10.81
N ARG A 216 -6.72 4.57 -10.36
CA ARG A 216 -6.69 5.99 -10.67
C ARG A 216 -5.26 6.48 -10.84
N LYS A 217 -5.12 7.69 -11.39
CA LYS A 217 -3.83 8.39 -11.46
C LYS A 217 -3.32 8.65 -10.04
N THR A 218 -2.13 8.16 -9.74
CA THR A 218 -1.38 8.53 -8.54
C THR A 218 -0.63 9.82 -8.79
N LEU A 219 -0.81 10.81 -7.92
CA LEU A 219 -0.03 12.04 -7.97
C LEU A 219 1.34 11.88 -7.30
N GLN A 220 2.36 12.43 -7.93
CA GLN A 220 3.67 12.60 -7.31
C GLN A 220 3.63 13.77 -6.31
N ARG A 221 4.55 13.76 -5.33
CA ARG A 221 4.64 14.80 -4.29
C ARG A 221 4.59 16.23 -4.83
N LYS A 222 5.19 16.52 -6.00
CA LYS A 222 5.17 17.86 -6.61
C LYS A 222 3.77 18.24 -7.10
N GLU A 223 3.06 17.30 -7.71
CA GLU A 223 1.70 17.43 -8.21
C GLU A 223 0.69 17.58 -7.06
N THR A 224 0.83 16.79 -5.99
CA THR A 224 0.01 16.89 -4.78
C THR A 224 0.00 18.30 -4.18
N LYS A 225 1.12 19.04 -4.27
CA LYS A 225 1.18 20.40 -3.73
C LYS A 225 0.18 21.34 -4.39
N VAL A 226 -0.18 21.10 -5.64
CA VAL A 226 -1.09 21.97 -6.39
C VAL A 226 -2.54 21.83 -5.90
N LEU A 227 -2.90 20.67 -5.35
CA LEU A 227 -4.24 20.44 -4.80
C LEU A 227 -4.52 21.24 -3.52
N PHE A 228 -3.49 21.52 -2.73
CA PHE A 228 -3.60 22.12 -1.40
C PHE A 228 -2.97 23.52 -1.32
N LYS A 229 -2.75 24.17 -2.47
CA LYS A 229 -2.35 25.57 -2.50
C LYS A 229 -3.59 26.44 -2.28
N SER A 230 -3.73 26.96 -1.07
CA SER A 230 -4.56 28.12 -0.75
C SER A 230 -3.78 29.41 -0.96
#